data_AF-A0A1Q7LIJ1-F1
#
_entry.id   AF-A0A1Q7LIJ1-F1
#
_cell.length_a   1.000
_cell.length_b   1.000
_cell.length_c   1.000
_cell.angle_alpha   90.00
_cell.angle_beta   90.00
_cell.angle_gamma   90.00
#
_symmetry.space_group_name_H-M   'P 1'
#
loop_
_entity.id
_entity.type
_entity.pdbx_description
1 polymer ?
#
loop_
_entity_poly.entity_id
_entity_poly.type
_entity_poly.pdbx_seq_one_letter_code
_entity_poly.pdbx_strand_id
1 'polypeptide(L)'
;MFSQTQQSGIEKQGNLRRHNIQERVRRNLADDENGIRRLFTMGNEAVPSLIKFLSDADEEKRGGAARGLAYIGNQQGMQALRNAVKAEKDKETESAMSCFLAGGLVETKSESDLDFLRNTIERAQIVADDDEAAFSAVCAALALGMRGGGDSLAELRKVAKVDVLGVEEIGKAIQWAESKSTPRQTPTEQSLSDEELIKKIVLDGTFFAQEERSKTSVEELTFNRQRNRALVSLEIYNGPKDARGYDLVLAKESSAWRVVGIWFAWVA
;
A
#
# COMPACT_ATOMS: atom_id res chain seq x y z
N MET A 1 -20.42 36.15 20.59
CA MET A 1 -19.92 35.43 21.78
C MET A 1 -20.90 34.30 22.05
N PHE A 2 -20.52 33.04 21.83
CA PHE A 2 -21.41 31.91 22.14
C PHE A 2 -21.56 31.79 23.66
N SER A 3 -22.76 31.45 24.15
CA SER A 3 -22.99 31.25 25.59
C SER A 3 -22.25 30.00 26.07
N GLN A 4 -21.87 29.96 27.36
CA GLN A 4 -21.17 28.79 27.96
C GLN A 4 -21.94 27.47 27.75
N THR A 5 -23.28 27.52 27.71
CA THR A 5 -24.14 26.36 27.44
C THR A 5 -24.03 25.85 25.99
N GLN A 6 -23.87 26.76 25.01
CA GLN A 6 -23.68 26.39 23.60
C GLN A 6 -22.27 25.83 23.35
N GLN A 7 -21.24 26.38 24.01
CA GLN A 7 -19.88 25.83 23.94
C GLN A 7 -19.81 24.41 24.54
N SER A 8 -20.45 24.16 25.69
CA SER A 8 -20.52 22.83 26.31
C SER A 8 -21.24 21.79 25.43
N GLY A 9 -22.28 22.19 24.69
CA GLY A 9 -23.00 21.31 23.77
C GLY A 9 -22.17 20.88 22.56
N ILE A 10 -21.40 21.81 21.98
CA ILE A 10 -20.52 21.55 20.82
C ILE A 10 -19.35 20.63 21.24
N GLU A 11 -18.76 20.85 22.40
CA GLU A 11 -17.68 20.01 22.94
C GLU A 11 -18.14 18.57 23.19
N LYS A 12 -19.33 18.39 23.78
CA LYS A 12 -19.93 17.06 24.02
C LYS A 12 -20.18 16.32 22.71
N GLN A 13 -20.74 16.98 21.70
CA GLN A 13 -20.97 16.36 20.38
C GLN A 13 -19.66 16.00 19.67
N GLY A 14 -18.64 16.87 19.75
CA GLY A 14 -17.32 16.60 19.20
C GLY A 14 -16.65 15.38 19.83
N ASN A 15 -16.76 15.23 21.16
CA ASN A 15 -16.23 14.08 21.88
C ASN A 15 -16.98 12.79 21.53
N LEU A 16 -18.30 12.84 21.41
CA LEU A 16 -19.11 11.69 21.02
C LEU A 16 -18.77 11.20 19.61
N ARG A 17 -18.59 12.13 18.66
CA ARG A 17 -18.18 11.80 17.28
C ARG A 17 -16.79 11.16 17.25
N ARG A 18 -15.81 11.71 17.98
CA ARG A 18 -14.45 11.15 18.06
C ARG A 18 -14.44 9.75 18.68
N HIS A 19 -15.18 9.56 19.77
CA HIS A 19 -15.29 8.26 20.43
C HIS A 19 -15.91 7.20 19.49
N ASN A 20 -16.95 7.57 18.75
CA ASN A 20 -17.57 6.68 17.76
C ASN A 20 -16.60 6.33 16.62
N ILE A 21 -15.82 7.29 16.11
CA ILE A 21 -14.81 7.01 15.08
C ILE A 21 -13.74 6.05 15.61
N GLN A 22 -13.24 6.26 16.82
CA GLN A 22 -12.21 5.38 17.40
C GLN A 22 -12.72 3.95 17.57
N GLU A 23 -13.95 3.76 18.05
CA GLU A 23 -14.53 2.41 18.20
C GLU A 23 -14.81 1.74 16.85
N ARG A 24 -15.20 2.52 15.84
CA ARG A 24 -15.31 2.01 14.46
C ARG A 24 -13.95 1.61 13.91
N VAL A 25 -12.90 2.38 14.14
CA VAL A 25 -11.55 1.99 13.74
C VAL A 25 -11.14 0.71 14.46
N ARG A 26 -11.28 0.64 15.78
CA ARG A 26 -10.95 -0.53 16.60
C ARG A 26 -11.56 -1.83 16.06
N ARG A 27 -12.85 -1.81 15.73
CA ARG A 27 -13.57 -2.98 15.19
C ARG A 27 -13.10 -3.42 13.81
N ASN A 28 -12.36 -2.58 13.09
CA ASN A 28 -11.87 -2.84 11.74
C ASN A 28 -10.35 -3.06 11.69
N LEU A 29 -9.67 -3.15 12.84
CA LEU A 29 -8.23 -3.42 12.91
C LEU A 29 -7.90 -4.91 12.80
N ALA A 30 -8.89 -5.81 12.98
CA ALA A 30 -8.68 -7.23 12.78
C ALA A 30 -8.24 -7.50 11.35
N ASP A 31 -7.41 -8.53 11.15
CA ASP A 31 -6.89 -8.92 9.83
C ASP A 31 -7.95 -9.66 9.00
N ASP A 32 -9.06 -8.97 8.72
CA ASP A 32 -10.04 -9.39 7.72
C ASP A 32 -10.11 -8.35 6.59
N GLU A 33 -10.24 -8.83 5.35
CA GLU A 33 -10.23 -7.99 4.14
C GLU A 33 -11.34 -6.92 4.15
N ASN A 34 -12.47 -7.21 4.80
CA ASN A 34 -13.56 -6.27 4.90
C ASN A 34 -13.23 -5.11 5.87
N GLY A 35 -12.44 -5.37 6.92
CA GLY A 35 -11.99 -4.39 7.91
C GLY A 35 -11.15 -3.32 7.25
N ILE A 36 -10.14 -3.73 6.48
CA ILE A 36 -9.27 -2.78 5.78
C ILE A 36 -10.04 -1.93 4.76
N ARG A 37 -11.00 -2.51 4.03
CA ARG A 37 -11.87 -1.75 3.11
C ARG A 37 -12.74 -0.74 3.83
N ARG A 38 -13.30 -1.10 5.00
CA ARG A 38 -14.07 -0.17 5.83
C ARG A 38 -13.20 0.99 6.34
N LEU A 39 -11.95 0.74 6.74
CA LEU A 39 -10.98 1.78 7.09
C LEU A 39 -10.64 2.67 5.87
N PHE A 40 -10.41 2.06 4.71
CA PHE A 40 -10.13 2.76 3.46
C PHE A 40 -11.29 3.69 3.07
N THR A 41 -12.53 3.23 3.15
CA THR A 41 -13.73 4.05 2.93
C THR A 41 -13.81 5.22 3.92
N MET A 42 -13.42 5.02 5.19
CA MET A 42 -13.36 6.10 6.18
C MET A 42 -12.35 7.18 5.80
N GLY A 43 -11.23 6.79 5.19
CA GLY A 43 -10.17 7.70 4.71
C GLY A 43 -9.54 8.51 5.84
N ASN A 44 -9.27 9.79 5.60
CA ASN A 44 -8.57 10.67 6.55
C ASN A 44 -9.26 10.80 7.93
N GLU A 45 -10.56 10.51 8.04
CA GLU A 45 -11.26 10.52 9.34
C GLU A 45 -10.73 9.43 10.30
N ALA A 46 -10.22 8.31 9.77
CA ALA A 46 -9.68 7.22 10.58
C ALA A 46 -8.25 7.50 11.10
N VAL A 47 -7.49 8.37 10.42
CA VAL A 47 -6.05 8.58 10.64
C VAL A 47 -5.71 8.90 12.10
N PRO A 48 -6.37 9.84 12.81
CA PRO A 48 -6.03 10.12 14.20
C PRO A 48 -6.23 8.93 15.15
N SER A 49 -7.19 8.05 14.85
CA SER A 49 -7.42 6.86 15.67
C SER A 49 -6.43 5.76 15.33
N LEU A 50 -6.14 5.54 14.04
CA LEU A 50 -5.11 4.61 13.58
C LEU A 50 -3.73 4.95 14.16
N ILE A 51 -3.35 6.24 14.19
CA ILE A 51 -2.10 6.69 14.82
C ILE A 51 -2.03 6.28 16.30
N LYS A 52 -3.15 6.29 17.04
CA LYS A 52 -3.17 5.82 18.43
C LYS A 52 -2.94 4.32 18.55
N PHE A 53 -3.46 3.55 17.60
CA PHE A 53 -3.35 2.09 17.60
C PHE A 53 -1.97 1.57 17.15
N LEU A 54 -1.11 2.42 16.57
CA LEU A 54 0.31 2.09 16.33
C LEU A 54 1.11 1.82 17.61
N SER A 55 0.56 2.12 18.79
CA SER A 55 1.18 1.87 20.10
C SER A 55 0.28 1.05 21.01
N ASP A 56 -0.66 0.29 20.43
CA ASP A 56 -1.49 -0.64 21.19
C ASP A 56 -0.63 -1.78 21.76
N ALA A 57 -1.04 -2.32 22.91
CA ALA A 57 -0.34 -3.46 23.50
C ALA A 57 -0.52 -4.73 22.65
N ASP A 58 -1.59 -4.78 21.86
CA ASP A 58 -1.93 -5.88 20.96
C ASP A 58 -1.27 -5.69 19.59
N GLU A 59 -0.48 -6.68 19.17
CA GLU A 59 0.36 -6.66 17.97
C GLU A 59 -0.50 -6.69 16.70
N GLU A 60 -1.60 -7.43 16.71
CA GLU A 60 -2.57 -7.45 15.60
C GLU A 60 -3.15 -6.05 15.37
N LYS A 61 -3.44 -5.31 16.45
CA LYS A 61 -3.92 -3.93 16.33
C LYS A 61 -2.87 -2.97 15.80
N ARG A 62 -1.59 -3.17 16.16
CA ARG A 62 -0.47 -2.38 15.60
C ARG A 62 -0.33 -2.65 14.10
N GLY A 63 -0.33 -3.92 13.69
CA GLY A 63 -0.29 -4.34 12.29
C GLY A 63 -1.48 -3.82 11.47
N GLY A 64 -2.71 -3.98 11.98
CA GLY A 64 -3.92 -3.46 11.34
C GLY A 64 -3.93 -1.92 11.24
N ALA A 65 -3.38 -1.23 12.24
CA ALA A 65 -3.24 0.23 12.19
C ALA A 65 -2.24 0.67 11.11
N ALA A 66 -1.12 -0.02 11.01
CA ALA A 66 -0.11 0.21 9.99
C ALA A 66 -0.67 -0.02 8.57
N ARG A 67 -1.34 -1.16 8.34
CA ARG A 67 -2.04 -1.48 7.09
C ARG A 67 -3.03 -0.37 6.71
N GLY A 68 -3.89 0.02 7.66
CA GLY A 68 -4.88 1.09 7.48
C GLY A 68 -4.25 2.42 7.08
N LEU A 69 -3.18 2.85 7.76
CA LEU A 69 -2.49 4.11 7.45
C LEU A 69 -1.84 4.09 6.07
N ALA A 70 -1.17 2.98 5.73
CA ALA A 70 -0.53 2.79 4.43
C ALA A 70 -1.53 2.85 3.28
N TYR A 71 -2.67 2.15 3.41
CA TYR A 71 -3.69 2.10 2.37
C TYR A 71 -4.40 3.46 2.21
N ILE A 72 -4.65 4.16 3.32
CA ILE A 72 -5.20 5.52 3.26
C ILE A 72 -4.21 6.49 2.60
N GLY A 73 -2.91 6.34 2.86
CA GLY A 73 -1.84 7.14 2.25
C GLY A 73 -1.84 8.62 2.68
N ASN A 74 -2.40 8.93 3.86
CA ASN A 74 -2.37 10.28 4.42
C ASN A 74 -0.95 10.64 4.85
N GLN A 75 -0.45 11.84 4.52
CA GLN A 75 0.92 12.26 4.85
C GLN A 75 1.26 12.16 6.34
N GLN A 76 0.38 12.62 7.23
CA GLN A 76 0.57 12.51 8.68
C GLN A 76 0.56 11.05 9.12
N GLY A 77 -0.33 10.24 8.54
CA GLY A 77 -0.42 8.81 8.77
C GLY A 77 0.85 8.05 8.38
N MET A 78 1.37 8.31 7.17
CA MET A 78 2.61 7.72 6.66
C MET A 78 3.82 8.10 7.51
N GLN A 79 3.89 9.36 7.97
CA GLN A 79 4.97 9.78 8.87
C GLN A 79 4.88 9.10 10.24
N ALA A 80 3.67 8.93 10.79
CA ALA A 80 3.47 8.21 12.04
C ALA A 80 3.85 6.72 11.90
N LEU A 81 3.45 6.07 10.80
CA LEU A 81 3.85 4.70 10.48
C LEU A 81 5.36 4.56 10.39
N ARG A 82 6.05 5.46 9.68
CA ARG A 82 7.53 5.49 9.60
C ARG A 82 8.18 5.58 10.98
N ASN A 83 7.63 6.39 11.88
CA ASN A 83 8.16 6.51 13.24
C ASN A 83 7.91 5.24 14.05
N ALA A 84 6.76 4.60 13.87
CA ALA A 84 6.39 3.38 14.58
C ALA A 84 7.24 2.18 14.12
N VAL A 85 7.52 2.04 12.81
CA VAL A 85 8.48 1.03 12.28
C VAL A 85 9.83 1.14 12.99
N LYS A 86 10.35 2.37 13.19
CA LYS A 86 11.64 2.57 13.88
C LYS A 86 11.61 2.27 15.38
N ALA A 87 10.44 2.34 16.00
CA ALA A 87 10.25 2.18 17.43
C ALA A 87 9.80 0.77 17.82
N GLU A 88 9.32 -0.02 16.85
CA GLU A 88 8.86 -1.37 17.04
C GLU A 88 10.02 -2.28 17.45
N LYS A 89 9.76 -3.12 18.46
CA LYS A 89 10.73 -4.03 19.05
C LYS A 89 10.42 -5.47 18.70
N ASP A 90 9.14 -5.78 18.47
CA ASP A 90 8.74 -7.06 17.95
C ASP A 90 9.11 -7.16 16.47
N LYS A 91 9.88 -8.18 16.11
CA LYS A 91 10.47 -8.28 14.76
C LYS A 91 9.42 -8.58 13.70
N GLU A 92 8.47 -9.45 14.03
CA GLU A 92 7.40 -9.85 13.13
C GLU A 92 6.51 -8.65 12.80
N THR A 93 6.09 -7.92 13.85
CA THR A 93 5.33 -6.67 13.70
C THR A 93 6.15 -5.61 12.95
N GLU A 94 7.44 -5.45 13.23
CA GLU A 94 8.29 -4.49 12.51
C GLU A 94 8.35 -4.82 11.02
N SER A 95 8.54 -6.09 10.67
CA SER A 95 8.60 -6.51 9.26
C SER A 95 7.26 -6.30 8.56
N ALA A 96 6.14 -6.65 9.20
CA ALA A 96 4.80 -6.41 8.65
C ALA A 96 4.55 -4.92 8.42
N MET A 97 4.85 -4.07 9.41
CA MET A 97 4.74 -2.61 9.29
C MET A 97 5.65 -2.05 8.21
N SER A 98 6.87 -2.59 8.07
CA SER A 98 7.83 -2.23 7.03
C SER A 98 7.32 -2.60 5.63
N CYS A 99 6.70 -3.77 5.43
CA CYS A 99 6.03 -4.08 4.16
C CYS A 99 4.92 -3.06 3.87
N PHE A 100 4.05 -2.77 4.84
CA PHE A 100 2.95 -1.82 4.62
C PHE A 100 3.47 -0.44 4.24
N LEU A 101 4.49 0.04 4.97
CA LEU A 101 5.14 1.31 4.64
C LEU A 101 5.77 1.28 3.25
N ALA A 102 6.55 0.25 2.93
CA ALA A 102 7.25 0.13 1.64
C ALA A 102 6.26 0.15 0.47
N GLY A 103 5.21 -0.66 0.53
CA GLY A 103 4.20 -0.71 -0.52
C GLY A 103 3.45 0.61 -0.72
N GLY A 104 3.34 1.45 0.31
CA GLY A 104 2.73 2.78 0.24
C GLY A 104 3.63 3.88 -0.35
N LEU A 105 4.87 3.58 -0.75
CA LEU A 105 5.87 4.55 -1.21
C LEU A 105 6.11 4.54 -2.73
N VAL A 106 5.15 4.06 -3.53
CA VAL A 106 5.25 4.04 -5.01
C VAL A 106 5.53 5.43 -5.58
N GLU A 107 4.75 6.44 -5.17
CA GLU A 107 4.91 7.84 -5.62
C GLU A 107 5.89 8.63 -4.74
N THR A 108 6.94 8.00 -4.22
CA THR A 108 7.88 8.74 -3.38
C THR A 108 8.53 9.92 -4.12
N LYS A 109 8.56 11.06 -3.42
CA LYS A 109 9.17 12.32 -3.85
C LYS A 109 10.38 12.72 -2.99
N SER A 110 10.81 11.86 -2.05
CA SER A 110 11.88 12.19 -1.10
C SER A 110 12.96 11.12 -1.07
N GLU A 111 14.23 11.55 -0.95
CA GLU A 111 15.36 10.62 -0.81
C GLU A 111 15.21 9.73 0.42
N SER A 112 14.62 10.25 1.52
CA SER A 112 14.41 9.45 2.73
C SER A 112 13.48 8.24 2.51
N ASP A 113 12.51 8.34 1.61
CA ASP A 113 11.64 7.21 1.29
C ASP A 113 12.36 6.23 0.35
N LEU A 114 13.16 6.73 -0.61
CA LEU A 114 13.98 5.89 -1.48
C LEU A 114 15.01 5.11 -0.67
N ASP A 115 15.68 5.76 0.26
CA ASP A 115 16.61 5.12 1.19
C ASP A 115 15.89 4.10 2.06
N PHE A 116 14.65 4.36 2.48
CA PHE A 116 13.86 3.35 3.19
C PHE A 116 13.62 2.11 2.32
N LEU A 117 13.19 2.28 1.06
CA LEU A 117 12.98 1.16 0.13
C LEU A 117 14.28 0.38 -0.12
N ARG A 118 15.40 1.08 -0.38
CA ARG A 118 16.72 0.48 -0.58
C ARG A 118 17.17 -0.32 0.63
N ASN A 119 17.14 0.31 1.82
CA ASN A 119 17.56 -0.33 3.06
C ASN A 119 16.68 -1.53 3.43
N THR A 120 15.38 -1.49 3.13
CA THR A 120 14.46 -2.62 3.35
C THR A 120 14.89 -3.83 2.54
N ILE A 121 15.23 -3.62 1.27
CA ILE A 121 15.70 -4.68 0.39
C ILE A 121 17.10 -5.17 0.79
N GLU A 122 18.03 -4.28 1.11
CA GLU A 122 19.39 -4.63 1.55
C GLU A 122 19.39 -5.42 2.87
N ARG A 123 18.52 -5.09 3.83
CA ARG A 123 18.39 -5.85 5.07
C ARG A 123 18.02 -7.31 4.81
N ALA A 124 17.09 -7.57 3.89
CA ALA A 124 16.70 -8.94 3.53
C ALA A 124 17.86 -9.76 2.91
N GLN A 125 18.86 -9.10 2.31
CA GLN A 125 20.07 -9.77 1.79
C GLN A 125 20.99 -10.30 2.90
N ILE A 126 20.96 -9.68 4.08
CA ILE A 126 21.87 -10.01 5.19
C ILE A 126 21.31 -11.15 6.06
N VAL A 127 19.98 -11.27 6.13
CA VAL A 127 19.30 -12.21 7.04
C VAL A 127 18.74 -13.41 6.28
N ALA A 128 19.50 -13.99 5.34
CA ALA A 128 19.06 -15.01 4.37
C ALA A 128 18.42 -16.30 4.93
N ASP A 129 18.38 -16.48 6.26
CA ASP A 129 17.69 -17.57 6.97
C ASP A 129 16.35 -17.15 7.63
N ASP A 130 15.92 -15.89 7.45
CA ASP A 130 14.71 -15.32 8.07
C ASP A 130 13.66 -14.97 7.00
N ASP A 131 12.69 -15.88 6.82
CA ASP A 131 11.57 -15.76 5.89
C ASP A 131 10.78 -14.43 6.10
N GLU A 132 10.82 -13.86 7.30
CA GLU A 132 10.05 -12.67 7.66
C GLU A 132 10.61 -11.40 7.00
N ALA A 133 11.93 -11.30 6.83
CA ALA A 133 12.57 -10.16 6.18
C ALA A 133 12.31 -10.13 4.66
N ALA A 134 12.06 -11.29 4.06
CA ALA A 134 11.81 -11.41 2.62
C ALA A 134 10.52 -10.68 2.21
N PHE A 135 9.48 -10.69 3.05
CA PHE A 135 8.18 -10.13 2.72
C PHE A 135 8.21 -8.60 2.55
N SER A 136 8.84 -7.87 3.47
CA SER A 136 8.97 -6.41 3.35
C SER A 136 9.85 -5.98 2.18
N ALA A 137 10.86 -6.78 1.83
CA ALA A 137 11.68 -6.58 0.64
C ALA A 137 10.90 -6.79 -0.66
N VAL A 138 9.97 -7.76 -0.72
CA VAL A 138 9.02 -7.90 -1.85
C VAL A 138 8.23 -6.61 -2.01
N CYS A 139 7.57 -6.12 -0.96
CA CYS A 139 6.76 -4.90 -1.01
C CYS A 139 7.59 -3.68 -1.47
N ALA A 140 8.85 -3.58 -1.03
CA ALA A 140 9.77 -2.53 -1.46
C ALA A 140 10.18 -2.65 -2.93
N ALA A 141 10.46 -3.87 -3.41
CA ALA A 141 10.76 -4.13 -4.81
C ALA A 141 9.57 -3.82 -5.72
N LEU A 142 8.35 -4.23 -5.33
CA LEU A 142 7.11 -3.90 -6.02
C LEU A 142 6.95 -2.37 -6.15
N ALA A 143 7.21 -1.63 -5.07
CA ALA A 143 7.13 -0.18 -5.07
C ALA A 143 8.15 0.48 -6.01
N LEU A 144 9.41 0.04 -5.99
CA LEU A 144 10.45 0.52 -6.91
C LEU A 144 10.14 0.19 -8.37
N GLY A 145 9.64 -1.01 -8.63
CA GLY A 145 9.20 -1.45 -9.96
C GLY A 145 8.10 -0.56 -10.51
N MET A 146 7.04 -0.33 -9.72
CA MET A 146 5.91 0.51 -10.11
C MET A 146 6.29 1.99 -10.28
N ARG A 147 7.20 2.51 -9.45
CA ARG A 147 7.74 3.87 -9.59
C ARG A 147 8.42 4.07 -10.94
N GLY A 148 9.19 3.07 -11.39
CA GLY A 148 10.00 3.16 -12.60
C GLY A 148 11.11 4.23 -12.50
N GLY A 149 11.68 4.61 -13.65
CA GLY A 149 12.79 5.57 -13.75
C GLY A 149 14.18 4.92 -13.62
N GLY A 150 15.20 5.66 -14.09
CA GLY A 150 16.59 5.15 -14.17
C GLY A 150 17.18 4.74 -12.82
N ASP A 151 16.92 5.52 -11.77
CA ASP A 151 17.43 5.25 -10.43
C ASP A 151 16.81 3.98 -9.83
N SER A 152 15.48 3.79 -9.97
CA SER A 152 14.79 2.58 -9.48
C SER A 152 15.30 1.31 -10.19
N LEU A 153 15.55 1.38 -11.50
CA LEU A 153 16.11 0.28 -12.27
C LEU A 153 17.55 -0.06 -11.85
N ALA A 154 18.37 0.96 -11.59
CA ALA A 154 19.73 0.76 -11.09
C ALA A 154 19.72 0.05 -9.73
N GLU A 155 18.81 0.43 -8.83
CA GLU A 155 18.68 -0.24 -7.53
C GLU A 155 18.16 -1.67 -7.65
N LEU A 156 17.09 -1.91 -8.41
CA LEU A 156 16.56 -3.25 -8.64
C LEU A 156 17.64 -4.20 -9.19
N ARG A 157 18.50 -3.72 -10.10
CA ARG A 157 19.63 -4.51 -10.64
C ARG A 157 20.72 -4.83 -9.63
N LYS A 158 21.00 -3.93 -8.68
CA LYS A 158 21.96 -4.23 -7.60
C LYS A 158 21.43 -5.38 -6.75
N VAL A 159 20.14 -5.34 -6.44
CA VAL A 159 19.45 -6.33 -5.63
C VAL A 159 19.37 -7.68 -6.34
N ALA A 160 19.00 -7.71 -7.63
CA ALA A 160 18.81 -8.96 -8.39
C ALA A 160 20.07 -9.81 -8.55
N LYS A 161 21.26 -9.24 -8.35
CA LYS A 161 22.54 -9.98 -8.40
C LYS A 161 22.79 -10.84 -7.17
N VAL A 162 22.04 -10.59 -6.11
CA VAL A 162 22.12 -11.28 -4.83
C VAL A 162 20.93 -12.23 -4.82
N ASP A 163 21.15 -13.45 -5.33
CA ASP A 163 20.16 -14.52 -5.55
C ASP A 163 19.60 -15.07 -4.21
N VAL A 164 18.92 -14.20 -3.47
CA VAL A 164 18.52 -14.45 -2.06
C VAL A 164 17.02 -14.36 -1.88
N LEU A 165 16.31 -13.67 -2.77
CA LEU A 165 14.88 -13.48 -2.62
C LEU A 165 14.06 -14.59 -3.30
N GLY A 166 14.54 -15.27 -4.35
CA GLY A 166 13.71 -16.22 -5.10
C GLY A 166 12.43 -15.61 -5.70
N VAL A 167 12.27 -14.28 -5.58
CA VAL A 167 11.07 -13.56 -5.97
C VAL A 167 11.17 -13.21 -7.45
N GLU A 168 10.44 -13.92 -8.29
CA GLU A 168 10.26 -13.62 -9.71
C GLU A 168 9.87 -12.15 -9.96
N GLU A 169 9.22 -11.50 -9.00
CA GLU A 169 8.75 -10.12 -9.08
C GLU A 169 9.87 -9.08 -9.25
N ILE A 170 11.08 -9.29 -8.71
CA ILE A 170 12.21 -8.39 -8.98
C ILE A 170 12.62 -8.50 -10.46
N GLY A 171 12.66 -9.72 -10.98
CA GLY A 171 12.94 -9.97 -12.40
C GLY A 171 11.88 -9.32 -13.31
N LYS A 172 10.60 -9.53 -13.02
CA LYS A 172 9.47 -8.92 -13.74
C LYS A 172 9.54 -7.39 -13.70
N ALA A 173 9.83 -6.80 -12.53
CA ALA A 173 9.97 -5.36 -12.38
C ALA A 173 11.11 -4.77 -13.23
N ILE A 174 12.27 -5.44 -13.28
CA ILE A 174 13.41 -5.05 -14.12
C ILE A 174 13.04 -5.11 -15.61
N GLN A 175 12.51 -6.25 -16.07
CA GLN A 175 12.12 -6.45 -17.46
C GLN A 175 11.10 -5.40 -17.92
N TRP A 176 10.11 -5.12 -17.07
CA TRP A 176 9.10 -4.13 -17.36
C TRP A 176 9.65 -2.71 -17.44
N ALA A 177 10.50 -2.32 -16.48
CA ALA A 177 11.16 -1.01 -16.48
C ALA A 177 12.05 -0.81 -17.73
N GLU A 178 12.72 -1.87 -18.19
CA GLU A 178 13.50 -1.86 -19.43
C GLU A 178 12.60 -1.67 -20.66
N SER A 179 11.47 -2.39 -20.72
CA SER A 179 10.50 -2.31 -21.84
C SER A 179 9.84 -0.93 -21.98
N LYS A 180 9.64 -0.22 -20.87
CA LYS A 180 9.00 1.11 -20.81
C LYS A 180 9.91 2.27 -21.27
N SER A 181 11.14 1.99 -21.69
CA SER A 181 12.04 2.96 -22.36
C SER A 181 11.56 3.40 -23.76
N THR A 182 10.38 2.93 -24.21
CA THR A 182 9.76 3.33 -25.48
C THR A 182 8.46 4.09 -25.20
N PRO A 183 8.27 5.33 -25.68
CA PRO A 183 7.09 6.12 -25.36
C PRO A 183 5.82 5.46 -25.93
N ARG A 184 4.93 4.98 -25.06
CA ARG A 184 3.58 4.56 -25.47
C ARG A 184 2.65 5.76 -25.46
N GLN A 185 2.06 6.02 -26.61
CA GLN A 185 0.99 7.00 -26.79
C GLN A 185 -0.19 6.62 -25.90
N THR A 186 -0.58 7.52 -25.00
CA THR A 186 -1.87 7.49 -24.32
C THR A 186 -2.94 7.81 -25.36
N PRO A 187 -3.89 6.90 -25.67
CA PRO A 187 -5.02 7.25 -26.51
C PRO A 187 -5.89 8.30 -25.81
N THR A 188 -6.48 9.18 -26.60
CA THR A 188 -7.46 10.17 -26.15
C THR A 188 -8.75 9.45 -25.72
N GLU A 189 -8.83 9.03 -24.45
CA GLU A 189 -9.95 8.25 -23.90
C GLU A 189 -11.00 9.16 -23.25
N GLN A 190 -11.83 9.79 -24.08
CA GLN A 190 -13.02 10.50 -23.62
C GLN A 190 -14.25 9.58 -23.70
N SER A 191 -14.41 8.63 -22.78
CA SER A 191 -15.71 7.95 -22.50
C SER A 191 -15.74 6.95 -21.34
N LEU A 192 -14.60 6.51 -20.79
CA LEU A 192 -14.60 5.46 -19.76
C LEU A 192 -15.01 5.99 -18.37
N SER A 193 -15.73 5.17 -17.61
CA SER A 193 -15.98 5.38 -16.18
C SER A 193 -14.68 5.28 -15.35
N ASP A 194 -14.68 5.81 -14.12
CA ASP A 194 -13.53 5.70 -13.22
C ASP A 194 -13.18 4.22 -12.95
N GLU A 195 -14.20 3.37 -12.78
CA GLU A 195 -14.06 1.93 -12.57
C GLU A 195 -13.38 1.23 -13.77
N GLU A 196 -13.80 1.52 -14.99
CA GLU A 196 -13.21 0.96 -16.21
C GLU A 196 -11.77 1.43 -16.40
N LEU A 197 -11.52 2.72 -16.17
CA LEU A 197 -10.18 3.31 -16.26
C LEU A 197 -9.24 2.70 -15.22
N ILE A 198 -9.68 2.54 -13.97
CA ILE A 198 -8.89 1.88 -12.92
C ILE A 198 -8.59 0.44 -13.30
N LYS A 199 -9.58 -0.35 -13.72
CA LYS A 199 -9.36 -1.74 -14.14
C LYS A 199 -8.34 -1.82 -15.28
N LYS A 200 -8.45 -0.93 -16.27
CA LYS A 200 -7.47 -0.84 -17.35
C LYS A 200 -6.07 -0.51 -16.86
N ILE A 201 -5.93 0.50 -16.01
CA ILE A 201 -4.62 0.90 -15.44
C ILE A 201 -3.99 -0.25 -14.67
N VAL A 202 -4.78 -0.95 -13.87
CA VAL A 202 -4.25 -2.03 -13.04
C VAL A 202 -3.82 -3.23 -13.88
N LEU A 203 -4.62 -3.61 -14.88
CA LEU A 203 -4.36 -4.76 -15.73
C LEU A 203 -3.27 -4.53 -16.79
N ASP A 204 -3.19 -3.31 -17.34
CA ASP A 204 -2.29 -3.00 -18.45
C ASP A 204 -1.08 -2.15 -18.01
N GLY A 205 -1.14 -1.57 -16.81
CA GLY A 205 -0.21 -0.57 -16.30
C GLY A 205 0.63 -1.01 -15.11
N THR A 206 0.59 -2.29 -14.74
CA THR A 206 1.42 -2.91 -13.70
C THR A 206 2.25 -4.04 -14.29
N PHE A 207 3.48 -4.24 -13.80
CA PHE A 207 4.41 -5.18 -14.43
C PHE A 207 3.99 -6.65 -14.31
N PHE A 208 3.39 -7.04 -13.20
CA PHE A 208 2.95 -8.40 -12.92
C PHE A 208 1.65 -8.75 -13.65
N ALA A 209 0.70 -7.81 -13.78
CA ALA A 209 -0.56 -8.08 -14.48
C ALA A 209 -0.44 -7.99 -16.00
N GLN A 210 0.43 -7.12 -16.53
CA GLN A 210 0.50 -6.87 -17.98
C GLN A 210 0.97 -8.11 -18.76
N GLU A 211 1.96 -8.83 -18.22
CA GLU A 211 2.49 -10.06 -18.84
C GLU A 211 1.55 -11.26 -18.63
N GLU A 212 0.78 -11.24 -17.55
CA GLU A 212 -0.13 -12.31 -17.14
C GLU A 212 -1.61 -11.91 -17.33
N ARG A 213 -1.89 -11.02 -18.30
CA ARG A 213 -3.18 -10.36 -18.47
C ARG A 213 -4.37 -11.30 -18.61
N SER A 214 -4.17 -12.45 -19.26
CA SER A 214 -5.19 -13.48 -19.45
C SER A 214 -5.49 -14.29 -18.18
N LYS A 215 -4.58 -14.24 -17.21
CA LYS A 215 -4.65 -14.95 -15.92
C LYS A 215 -4.98 -14.02 -14.75
N THR A 216 -5.00 -12.71 -15.00
CA THR A 216 -5.24 -11.69 -13.98
C THR A 216 -6.70 -11.27 -13.96
N SER A 217 -7.32 -11.32 -12.78
CA SER A 217 -8.67 -10.83 -12.52
C SER A 217 -8.68 -9.74 -11.46
N VAL A 218 -9.65 -8.83 -11.58
CA VAL A 218 -9.93 -7.80 -10.57
C VAL A 218 -11.07 -8.31 -9.71
N GLU A 219 -10.74 -8.75 -8.50
CA GLU A 219 -11.70 -9.37 -7.58
C GLU A 219 -12.59 -8.31 -6.92
N GLU A 220 -11.99 -7.22 -6.47
CA GLU A 220 -12.74 -6.17 -5.78
C GLU A 220 -12.15 -4.78 -6.01
N LEU A 221 -13.03 -3.78 -6.06
CA LEU A 221 -12.70 -2.37 -6.20
C LEU A 221 -13.53 -1.57 -5.19
N THR A 222 -12.85 -0.87 -4.28
CA THR A 222 -13.46 -0.04 -3.25
C THR A 222 -13.00 1.40 -3.39
N PHE A 223 -13.92 2.36 -3.47
CA PHE A 223 -13.58 3.78 -3.40
C PHE A 223 -13.57 4.28 -1.95
N ASN A 224 -12.73 5.27 -1.68
CA ASN A 224 -12.94 6.11 -0.51
C ASN A 224 -14.17 7.02 -0.71
N ARG A 225 -14.69 7.63 0.36
CA ARG A 225 -15.89 8.48 0.28
C ARG A 225 -15.79 9.64 -0.71
N GLN A 226 -14.59 10.19 -0.89
CA GLN A 226 -14.34 11.28 -1.83
C GLN A 226 -14.20 10.80 -3.28
N ARG A 227 -14.16 9.48 -3.52
CA ARG A 227 -13.90 8.85 -4.83
C ARG A 227 -12.65 9.39 -5.53
N ASN A 228 -11.67 9.83 -4.75
CA ASN A 228 -10.37 10.28 -5.25
C ASN A 228 -9.27 9.26 -4.95
N ARG A 229 -9.59 8.18 -4.23
CA ARG A 229 -8.74 7.01 -4.07
C ARG A 229 -9.56 5.73 -4.24
N ALA A 230 -8.91 4.71 -4.79
CA ALA A 230 -9.47 3.38 -4.99
C ALA A 230 -8.52 2.31 -4.46
N LEU A 231 -9.04 1.33 -3.74
CA LEU A 231 -8.35 0.12 -3.31
C LEU A 231 -8.84 -1.03 -4.21
N VAL A 232 -7.91 -1.69 -4.88
CA VAL A 232 -8.17 -2.76 -5.84
C VAL A 232 -7.46 -4.01 -5.37
N SER A 233 -8.16 -5.14 -5.37
CA SER A 233 -7.54 -6.45 -5.15
C SER A 233 -7.57 -7.25 -6.44
N LEU A 234 -6.44 -7.90 -6.71
CA LEU A 234 -6.22 -8.70 -7.90
C LEU A 234 -5.86 -10.12 -7.51
N GLU A 235 -6.23 -11.04 -8.38
CA GLU A 235 -5.70 -12.40 -8.39
C GLU A 235 -4.99 -12.65 -9.71
N ILE A 236 -3.81 -13.27 -9.65
CA ILE A 236 -3.15 -13.91 -10.78
C ILE A 236 -3.22 -15.42 -10.58
N TYR A 237 -3.96 -16.11 -11.44
CA TYR A 237 -4.15 -17.56 -11.37
C TYR A 237 -3.25 -18.29 -12.36
N ASN A 238 -2.14 -18.85 -11.89
CA ASN A 238 -1.23 -19.70 -12.68
C ASN A 238 -1.54 -21.20 -12.54
N GLY A 239 -2.39 -21.58 -11.59
CA GLY A 239 -2.92 -22.92 -11.43
C GLY A 239 -3.32 -23.21 -9.99
N PRO A 240 -3.76 -24.44 -9.67
CA PRO A 240 -4.24 -24.79 -8.33
C PRO A 240 -3.22 -24.72 -7.18
N LYS A 241 -1.94 -24.44 -7.46
CA LYS A 241 -0.83 -24.35 -6.49
C LYS A 241 0.07 -23.12 -6.76
N ASP A 242 -0.41 -22.21 -7.60
CA ASP A 242 0.28 -20.97 -7.94
C ASP A 242 -0.80 -19.94 -8.25
N ALA A 243 -1.46 -19.47 -7.20
CA ALA A 243 -2.32 -18.31 -7.25
C ALA A 243 -1.75 -17.22 -6.34
N ARG A 244 -1.74 -15.97 -6.82
CA ARG A 244 -1.14 -14.84 -6.11
C ARG A 244 -2.10 -13.68 -6.03
N GLY A 245 -2.23 -13.11 -4.83
CA GLY A 245 -3.05 -11.93 -4.57
C GLY A 245 -2.24 -10.65 -4.47
N TYR A 246 -2.76 -9.55 -5.02
CA TYR A 246 -2.15 -8.22 -4.90
C TYR A 246 -3.19 -7.18 -4.50
N ASP A 247 -2.81 -6.29 -3.59
CA ASP A 247 -3.56 -5.08 -3.29
C ASP A 247 -2.89 -3.86 -3.93
N LEU A 248 -3.68 -3.01 -4.57
CA LEU A 248 -3.24 -1.74 -5.12
C LEU A 248 -4.08 -0.60 -4.59
N VAL A 249 -3.43 0.52 -4.29
CA VAL A 249 -4.12 1.80 -4.10
C VAL A 249 -3.81 2.70 -5.28
N LEU A 250 -4.87 3.29 -5.82
CA LEU A 250 -4.79 4.32 -6.85
C LEU A 250 -5.28 5.66 -6.28
N ALA A 251 -4.68 6.75 -6.74
CA ALA A 251 -5.14 8.11 -6.46
C ALA A 251 -5.46 8.86 -7.76
N LYS A 252 -6.48 9.71 -7.69
CA LYS A 252 -6.88 10.60 -8.77
C LYS A 252 -6.25 11.97 -8.58
N GLU A 253 -5.37 12.37 -9.50
CA GLU A 253 -4.78 13.71 -9.57
C GLU A 253 -5.10 14.32 -10.94
N SER A 254 -5.71 15.51 -10.95
CA SER A 254 -6.05 16.23 -12.21
C SER A 254 -6.80 15.36 -13.23
N SER A 255 -7.76 14.55 -12.74
CA SER A 255 -8.55 13.57 -13.51
C SER A 255 -7.82 12.31 -13.99
N ALA A 256 -6.52 12.17 -13.74
CA ALA A 256 -5.76 10.96 -14.04
C ALA A 256 -5.63 10.07 -12.80
N TRP A 257 -5.89 8.78 -12.95
CA TRP A 257 -5.62 7.79 -11.91
C TRP A 257 -4.18 7.30 -12.04
N ARG A 258 -3.49 7.13 -10.91
CA ARG A 258 -2.15 6.54 -10.84
C ARG A 258 -2.05 5.58 -9.68
N VAL A 259 -1.23 4.55 -9.83
CA VAL A 259 -0.89 3.64 -8.73
C VAL A 259 0.01 4.36 -7.76
N VAL A 260 -0.40 4.39 -6.49
CA VAL A 260 0.27 5.09 -5.39
C VAL A 260 0.60 4.15 -4.23
N GLY A 261 0.10 2.91 -4.27
CA GLY A 261 0.45 1.86 -3.34
C GLY A 261 0.29 0.48 -3.96
N ILE A 262 1.13 -0.47 -3.52
CA ILE A 262 1.14 -1.86 -3.98
C ILE A 262 1.62 -2.80 -2.88
N TRP A 263 0.92 -3.92 -2.67
CA TRP A 263 1.30 -4.95 -1.71
C TRP A 263 1.03 -6.35 -2.27
N PHE A 264 1.90 -7.30 -1.93
CA PHE A 264 1.64 -8.72 -2.10
C PHE A 264 0.73 -9.18 -0.96
N ALA A 265 -0.45 -9.71 -1.28
CA ALA A 265 -1.48 -9.99 -0.29
C ALA A 265 -1.45 -11.44 0.20
N TRP A 266 -1.27 -12.41 -0.72
CA TRP A 266 -1.27 -13.83 -0.40
C TRP A 266 -0.71 -14.67 -1.56
N VAL A 267 -0.34 -15.91 -1.24
CA VAL A 267 0.02 -16.97 -2.20
C VAL A 267 -0.69 -18.27 -1.81
N ALA A 268 -1.15 -19.05 -2.80
CA ALA A 268 -1.83 -20.33 -2.60
C ALA A 268 -1.38 -21.39 -3.62
#